data_AF-A0A137P2Z3-F1
#
_entry.id   AF-A0A137P2Z3-F1
#
_cell.length_a   1.000
_cell.length_b   1.000
_cell.length_c   1.000
_cell.angle_alpha   90.00
_cell.angle_beta   90.00
_cell.angle_gamma   90.00
#
_symmetry.space_group_name_H-M   'P 1'
#
loop_
_entity.id
_entity.type
_entity.pdbx_description
1 polymer ?
#
loop_
_entity_poly.entity_id
_entity_poly.type
_entity_poly.pdbx_seq_one_letter_code
_entity_poly.pdbx_strand_id
1 'polypeptide(L)'
;MSNTPIINLPNFLRTPAVGLIGEKCYTELIENLNFTNVPCLKYAISKGLGLGIVVGGSIVKIPQILKIVNSGSVEGISLFSYSLETLSYLVSISYNLRNNNPFSTWGETLLITFQNFIILSLIQVFNNNLLGTIWVVLGGSGIHYLLNGSGLVSLDLLTILQGATIPVTLFSRVPQILTNYRNGHTGQLSAFTVFNYFFGTLARVFTTLQEVDDKVILISFLLALTMNSILAAQMIYYWNVKPAKAQASPKASSEKKDKKSKKLQ
;
A
#
# COMPACT_ATOMS: atom_id res chain seq x y z
N MET A 1 45.48 10.86 9.03
CA MET A 1 44.51 11.83 9.57
C MET A 1 43.57 12.19 8.45
N SER A 2 42.36 11.61 8.42
CA SER A 2 41.39 11.89 7.37
C SER A 2 40.68 13.21 7.70
N ASN A 3 40.94 14.25 6.91
CA ASN A 3 40.18 15.49 6.96
C ASN A 3 38.79 15.24 6.34
N THR A 4 37.84 14.72 7.14
CA THR A 4 36.44 14.72 6.73
C THR A 4 35.90 16.15 6.83
N PRO A 5 35.37 16.72 5.72
CA PRO A 5 34.80 18.07 5.75
C PRO A 5 33.56 18.08 6.63
N ILE A 6 33.56 18.91 7.68
CA ILE A 6 32.41 19.10 8.56
C ILE A 6 31.38 19.96 7.83
N ILE A 7 30.29 19.34 7.37
CA ILE A 7 29.19 20.07 6.74
C ILE A 7 28.25 20.60 7.83
N ASN A 8 28.21 21.93 7.99
CA ASN A 8 27.22 22.60 8.82
C ASN A 8 26.02 23.01 7.97
N LEU A 9 24.93 22.24 8.03
CA LEU A 9 23.67 22.67 7.42
C LEU A 9 23.02 23.82 8.22
N PRO A 10 22.29 24.73 7.55
CA PRO A 10 21.50 25.73 8.23
C PRO A 10 20.46 25.09 9.16
N ASN A 11 20.14 25.76 10.27
CA ASN A 11 19.27 25.24 11.34
C ASN A 11 17.90 24.76 10.83
N PHE A 12 17.38 25.35 9.76
CA PHE A 12 16.12 24.92 9.13
C PHE A 12 16.18 23.48 8.60
N LEU A 13 17.34 23.00 8.15
CA LEU A 13 17.54 21.65 7.65
C LEU A 13 18.12 20.70 8.72
N ARG A 14 18.96 21.23 9.62
CA ARG A 14 19.54 20.46 10.74
C ARG A 14 18.46 19.94 11.69
N THR A 15 17.57 20.80 12.16
CA THR A 15 16.54 20.44 13.16
C THR A 15 15.62 19.28 12.71
N PRO A 16 15.02 19.30 11.51
CA PRO A 16 14.21 18.18 11.04
C PRO A 16 15.05 16.93 10.77
N ALA A 17 16.28 17.07 10.26
CA ALA A 17 17.16 15.93 10.02
C ALA A 17 17.57 15.24 11.33
N VAL A 18 18.03 16.00 12.32
CA VAL A 18 18.32 15.52 13.68
C VAL A 18 17.08 14.90 14.32
N GLY A 19 15.91 15.53 14.17
CA GLY A 19 14.65 14.97 14.68
C GLY A 19 14.27 13.63 14.04
N LEU A 20 14.68 13.39 12.80
CA LEU A 20 14.36 12.18 12.05
C LEU A 20 15.33 11.02 12.33
N ILE A 21 16.64 11.27 12.34
CA ILE A 21 17.68 10.23 12.45
C ILE A 21 18.48 10.26 13.77
N GLY A 22 18.24 11.26 14.63
CA GLY A 22 18.94 11.48 15.90
C GLY A 22 20.28 12.21 15.74
N GLU A 23 20.71 12.93 16.78
CA GLU A 23 21.98 13.69 16.80
C GLU A 23 23.18 12.80 16.42
N LYS A 24 23.26 11.58 16.97
CA LYS A 24 24.38 10.66 16.71
C LYS A 24 24.50 10.30 15.23
N CYS A 25 23.41 9.88 14.59
CA CYS A 25 23.47 9.49 13.18
C CYS A 25 23.52 10.70 12.25
N TYR A 26 22.98 11.85 12.66
CA TYR A 26 23.17 13.11 11.96
C TYR A 26 24.64 13.52 11.91
N THR A 27 25.33 13.55 13.05
CA THR A 27 26.76 13.88 13.11
C THR A 27 27.61 12.90 12.30
N GLU A 28 27.36 11.60 12.44
CA GLU A 28 28.11 10.58 11.70
C GLU A 28 27.89 10.66 10.19
N LEU A 29 26.64 10.71 9.71
CA LEU A 29 26.33 10.62 8.27
C LEU A 29 26.41 11.96 7.55
N ILE A 30 25.96 13.04 8.19
CA ILE A 30 25.75 14.34 7.55
C ILE A 30 26.91 15.29 7.85
N GLU A 31 27.30 15.43 9.11
CA GLU A 31 28.41 16.33 9.48
C GLU A 31 29.76 15.71 9.09
N ASN A 32 29.99 14.44 9.43
CA ASN A 32 31.28 13.75 9.21
C ASN A 32 31.35 12.98 7.87
N LEU A 33 30.26 12.92 7.10
CA LEU A 33 30.15 12.12 5.85
C LEU A 33 30.61 10.66 5.99
N ASN A 34 30.46 10.09 7.19
CA ASN A 34 30.86 8.73 7.50
C ASN A 34 29.78 7.72 7.07
N PHE A 35 29.63 7.51 5.77
CA PHE A 35 28.73 6.51 5.20
C PHE A 35 29.15 5.06 5.49
N THR A 36 30.34 4.85 6.07
CA THR A 36 30.81 3.53 6.53
C THR A 36 30.16 3.12 7.85
N ASN A 37 29.48 4.03 8.55
CA ASN A 37 28.68 3.71 9.73
C ASN A 37 27.38 2.98 9.34
N VAL A 38 27.51 1.68 9.03
CA VAL A 38 26.41 0.82 8.54
C VAL A 38 25.16 0.87 9.42
N PRO A 39 25.24 0.85 10.77
CA PRO A 39 24.05 0.97 11.63
C PRO A 39 23.28 2.27 11.41
N CYS A 40 23.97 3.42 11.41
CA CYS A 40 23.33 4.71 11.17
C CYS A 40 22.80 4.82 9.75
N LEU A 41 23.54 4.32 8.75
CA LEU A 41 23.11 4.34 7.36
C LEU A 41 21.82 3.55 7.15
N LYS A 42 21.74 2.33 7.68
CA LYS A 42 20.52 1.51 7.61
C LYS A 42 19.34 2.19 8.31
N TYR A 43 19.57 2.77 9.48
CA TYR A 43 18.54 3.50 10.22
C TYR A 43 18.03 4.73 9.45
N ALA A 44 18.94 5.54 8.89
CA ALA A 44 18.58 6.72 8.11
C ALA A 44 17.80 6.35 6.83
N ILE A 45 18.23 5.29 6.11
CA ILE A 45 17.50 4.76 4.95
C ILE A 45 16.11 4.29 5.37
N SER A 46 16.00 3.56 6.49
CA SER A 46 14.71 3.09 7.01
C SER A 46 13.76 4.24 7.29
N LYS A 47 14.23 5.30 7.98
CA LYS A 47 13.41 6.48 8.28
C LYS A 47 12.97 7.23 7.02
N GLY A 48 13.88 7.41 6.06
CA GLY A 48 13.54 8.03 4.78
C GLY A 48 12.50 7.22 4.01
N LEU A 49 12.66 5.90 3.97
CA LEU A 49 11.75 4.98 3.29
C LEU A 49 10.37 4.96 3.96
N GLY A 50 10.34 4.86 5.30
CA GLY A 50 9.10 4.92 6.08
C GLY A 50 8.35 6.23 5.88
N LEU A 51 9.05 7.38 5.88
CA LEU A 51 8.44 8.68 5.58
C LEU A 51 7.87 8.73 4.16
N GLY A 52 8.62 8.24 3.17
CA GLY A 52 8.16 8.16 1.78
C GLY A 52 6.90 7.30 1.63
N ILE A 53 6.84 6.17 2.34
CA ILE A 53 5.68 5.29 2.38
C ILE A 53 4.46 6.00 3.00
N VAL A 54 4.64 6.69 4.13
CA VAL A 54 3.57 7.47 4.79
C VAL A 54 3.02 8.56 3.87
N VAL A 55 3.92 9.32 3.23
CA VAL A 55 3.54 10.35 2.25
C VAL A 55 2.81 9.72 1.07
N GLY A 56 3.31 8.60 0.53
CA GLY A 56 2.63 7.86 -0.53
C GLY A 56 1.21 7.47 -0.13
N GLY A 57 1.04 6.90 1.08
CA GLY A 57 -0.25 6.51 1.66
C GLY A 57 -1.28 7.63 1.68
N SER A 58 -0.85 8.88 1.88
CA SER A 58 -1.74 10.06 1.90
C SER A 58 -2.43 10.34 0.56
N ILE A 59 -1.87 9.85 -0.55
CA ILE A 59 -2.37 10.14 -1.92
C ILE A 59 -3.05 8.93 -2.55
N VAL A 60 -2.84 7.71 -2.05
CA VAL A 60 -3.26 6.45 -2.71
C VAL A 60 -4.74 6.44 -3.10
N LYS A 61 -5.65 6.91 -2.25
CA LYS A 61 -7.09 6.84 -2.50
C LYS A 61 -7.66 8.16 -3.07
N ILE A 62 -6.87 9.23 -3.14
CA ILE A 62 -7.31 10.52 -3.70
C ILE A 62 -7.84 10.38 -5.14
N PRO A 63 -7.17 9.67 -6.08
CA PRO A 63 -7.70 9.50 -7.43
C PRO A 63 -9.09 8.84 -7.46
N GLN A 64 -9.34 7.90 -6.54
CA GLN A 64 -10.63 7.25 -6.41
C GLN A 64 -11.70 8.20 -5.88
N ILE A 65 -11.38 9.03 -4.87
CA ILE A 65 -12.27 10.06 -4.33
C ILE A 65 -12.67 11.03 -5.44
N LEU A 66 -11.69 11.56 -6.19
CA LEU A 66 -11.95 12.47 -7.30
C LEU A 66 -12.81 11.82 -8.38
N LYS A 67 -12.57 10.54 -8.69
CA LYS A 67 -13.38 9.80 -9.67
C LYS A 67 -14.85 9.72 -9.25
N ILE A 68 -15.13 9.40 -7.98
CA ILE A 68 -16.51 9.33 -7.45
C ILE A 68 -17.21 10.68 -7.53
N VAL A 69 -16.53 11.75 -7.08
CA VAL A 69 -17.11 13.10 -7.07
C VAL A 69 -17.38 13.58 -8.50
N ASN A 70 -16.44 13.35 -9.43
CA ASN A 70 -16.58 13.78 -10.81
C ASN A 70 -17.59 12.95 -11.61
N SER A 71 -17.68 11.65 -11.35
CA SER A 71 -18.67 10.79 -12.03
C SER A 71 -20.07 10.97 -11.47
N GLY A 72 -20.20 11.45 -10.24
CA GLY A 72 -21.46 11.47 -9.51
C GLY A 72 -22.07 10.09 -9.28
N SER A 73 -21.27 9.02 -9.33
CA SER A 73 -21.73 7.64 -9.23
C SER A 73 -20.71 6.75 -8.51
N VAL A 74 -21.23 5.80 -7.74
CA VAL A 74 -20.48 4.79 -6.98
C VAL A 74 -20.66 3.38 -7.54
N GLU A 75 -21.18 3.27 -8.76
CA GLU A 75 -21.35 1.99 -9.45
C GLU A 75 -20.01 1.26 -9.63
N GLY A 76 -19.99 -0.05 -9.37
CA GLY A 76 -18.79 -0.88 -9.41
C GLY A 76 -17.90 -0.78 -8.16
N ILE A 77 -18.25 0.07 -7.19
CA ILE A 77 -17.53 0.18 -5.91
C ILE A 77 -18.21 -0.68 -4.85
N SER A 78 -17.49 -1.65 -4.32
CA SER A 78 -18.01 -2.55 -3.27
C SER A 78 -17.95 -1.90 -1.90
N LEU A 79 -19.12 -1.57 -1.34
CA LEU A 79 -19.26 -1.09 0.05
C LEU A 79 -18.65 -2.11 1.03
N PHE A 80 -18.93 -3.40 0.84
CA PHE A 80 -18.43 -4.46 1.71
C PHE A 80 -16.90 -4.52 1.75
N SER A 81 -16.25 -4.40 0.58
CA SER A 81 -14.79 -4.44 0.48
C SER A 81 -14.14 -3.25 1.20
N TYR A 82 -14.68 -2.04 1.04
CA TYR A 82 -14.18 -0.85 1.74
C TYR A 82 -14.46 -0.90 3.25
N SER A 83 -15.59 -1.46 3.68
CA SER A 83 -15.90 -1.66 5.10
C SER A 83 -14.93 -2.64 5.77
N LEU A 84 -14.65 -3.77 5.12
CA LEU A 84 -13.67 -4.76 5.63
C LEU A 84 -12.25 -4.20 5.66
N GLU A 85 -11.84 -3.45 4.64
CA GLU A 85 -10.53 -2.78 4.60
C GLU A 85 -10.41 -1.77 5.75
N THR A 86 -11.44 -0.94 5.95
CA THR A 86 -11.49 0.04 7.04
C THR A 86 -11.42 -0.62 8.41
N LEU A 87 -12.21 -1.67 8.64
CA LEU A 87 -12.17 -2.42 9.90
C LEU A 87 -10.78 -3.03 10.17
N SER A 88 -10.17 -3.62 9.14
CA SER A 88 -8.82 -4.18 9.24
C SER A 88 -7.78 -3.13 9.59
N TYR A 89 -7.88 -1.93 9.00
CA TYR A 89 -6.98 -0.83 9.33
C TYR A 89 -7.22 -0.24 10.71
N LEU A 90 -8.46 -0.16 11.20
CA LEU A 90 -8.74 0.26 12.57
C LEU A 90 -8.10 -0.69 13.60
N VAL A 91 -8.22 -2.00 13.38
CA VAL A 91 -7.53 -3.03 14.19
C VAL A 91 -6.02 -2.80 14.15
N SER A 92 -5.45 -2.59 12.96
CA SER A 92 -4.00 -2.39 12.81
C SER A 92 -3.48 -1.11 13.47
N ILE A 93 -4.23 -0.01 13.39
CA ILE A 93 -3.89 1.24 14.08
C ILE A 93 -3.93 1.03 15.59
N SER A 94 -5.03 0.46 16.13
CA SER A 94 -5.16 0.22 17.57
C SER A 94 -4.09 -0.74 18.10
N TYR A 95 -3.73 -1.77 17.34
CA TYR A 95 -2.65 -2.71 17.69
C TYR A 95 -1.30 -2.00 17.79
N ASN A 96 -0.95 -1.22 16.77
CA ASN A 96 0.32 -0.50 16.74
C ASN A 96 0.40 0.59 17.81
N LEU A 97 -0.70 1.30 18.07
CA LEU A 97 -0.77 2.28 19.16
C LEU A 97 -0.54 1.63 20.52
N ARG A 98 -1.21 0.51 20.80
CA ARG A 98 -1.11 -0.17 22.10
C ARG A 98 0.24 -0.85 22.34
N ASN A 99 0.93 -1.26 21.27
CA ASN A 99 2.30 -1.78 21.35
C ASN A 99 3.38 -0.69 21.30
N ASN A 100 3.00 0.60 21.24
CA ASN A 100 3.92 1.74 21.12
C ASN A 100 4.86 1.63 19.89
N ASN A 101 4.37 1.05 18.80
CA ASN A 101 5.16 0.92 17.57
C ASN A 101 5.37 2.31 16.92
N PRO A 102 6.54 2.57 16.31
CA PRO A 102 6.85 3.85 15.68
C PRO A 102 5.84 4.25 14.61
N PHE A 103 5.48 5.53 14.55
CA PHE A 103 4.52 6.06 13.56
C PHE A 103 4.93 5.77 12.10
N SER A 104 6.23 5.71 11.80
CA SER A 104 6.75 5.30 10.49
C SER A 104 6.28 3.91 10.02
N THR A 105 5.83 3.04 10.94
CA THR A 105 5.35 1.68 10.63
C THR A 105 3.88 1.65 10.22
N TRP A 106 3.05 2.51 10.81
CA TRP A 106 1.59 2.43 10.70
C TRP A 106 0.92 3.74 10.29
N GLY A 107 1.68 4.82 10.14
CA GLY A 107 1.17 6.16 9.83
C GLY A 107 0.49 6.25 8.47
N GLU A 108 0.93 5.46 7.49
CA GLU A 108 0.22 5.37 6.21
C GLU A 108 -1.17 4.75 6.38
N THR A 109 -1.30 3.75 7.27
CA THR A 109 -2.56 3.03 7.52
C THR A 109 -3.56 4.00 8.13
N LEU A 110 -3.10 4.88 9.03
CA LEU A 110 -3.91 5.98 9.57
C LEU A 110 -4.43 6.91 8.46
N LEU A 111 -3.54 7.37 7.57
CA LEU A 111 -3.91 8.29 6.49
C LEU A 111 -4.84 7.63 5.44
N ILE A 112 -4.63 6.36 5.13
CA ILE A 112 -5.51 5.61 4.23
C ILE A 112 -6.87 5.34 4.88
N THR A 113 -6.92 5.03 6.18
CA THR A 113 -8.19 4.88 6.92
C THR A 113 -9.03 6.14 6.86
N PHE A 114 -8.41 7.31 7.03
CA PHE A 114 -9.12 8.59 6.89
C PHE A 114 -9.72 8.74 5.48
N GLN A 115 -8.95 8.43 4.43
CA GLN A 115 -9.46 8.45 3.06
C GLN A 115 -10.56 7.40 2.83
N ASN A 116 -10.49 6.24 3.46
CA ASN A 116 -11.52 5.20 3.38
C ASN A 116 -12.83 5.64 4.05
N PHE A 117 -12.78 6.37 5.17
CA PHE A 117 -13.97 6.98 5.76
C PHE A 117 -14.64 7.94 4.78
N ILE A 118 -13.86 8.78 4.08
CA ILE A 118 -14.40 9.67 3.03
C ILE A 118 -15.09 8.86 1.94
N ILE A 119 -14.43 7.82 1.40
CA ILE A 119 -15.03 6.98 0.35
C ILE A 119 -16.30 6.29 0.83
N LEU A 120 -16.30 5.70 2.03
CA LEU A 120 -17.47 5.05 2.60
C LEU A 120 -18.64 6.03 2.79
N SER A 121 -18.36 7.24 3.29
CA SER A 121 -19.36 8.29 3.40
C SER A 121 -19.90 8.70 2.03
N LEU A 122 -19.04 8.87 1.01
CA LEU A 122 -19.49 9.16 -0.36
C LEU A 122 -20.39 8.05 -0.89
N ILE A 123 -20.04 6.77 -0.73
CA ILE A 123 -20.88 5.64 -1.14
C ILE A 123 -22.29 5.74 -0.54
N GLN A 124 -22.39 6.07 0.74
CA GLN A 124 -23.68 6.17 1.42
C GLN A 124 -24.48 7.40 0.97
N VAL A 125 -23.82 8.55 0.81
CA VAL A 125 -24.45 9.79 0.32
C VAL A 125 -25.01 9.61 -1.09
N PHE A 126 -24.24 9.03 -2.02
CA PHE A 126 -24.70 8.77 -3.39
C PHE A 126 -25.81 7.72 -3.48
N ASN A 127 -25.93 6.84 -2.47
CA ASN A 127 -27.04 5.91 -2.33
C ASN A 127 -28.24 6.49 -1.52
N ASN A 128 -28.24 7.80 -1.23
CA ASN A 128 -29.24 8.48 -0.40
C ASN A 128 -29.46 7.86 1.00
N ASN A 129 -28.42 7.24 1.56
CA ASN A 129 -28.46 6.57 2.86
C ASN A 129 -27.75 7.39 3.95
N LEU A 130 -28.47 8.37 4.51
CA LEU A 130 -27.94 9.21 5.58
C LEU A 130 -27.57 8.41 6.84
N LEU A 131 -28.40 7.43 7.21
CA LEU A 131 -28.12 6.54 8.36
C LEU A 131 -26.81 5.78 8.15
N GLY A 132 -26.58 5.25 6.95
CA GLY A 132 -25.32 4.59 6.60
C GLY A 132 -24.11 5.52 6.76
N THR A 133 -24.24 6.80 6.39
CA THR A 133 -23.17 7.80 6.55
C THR A 133 -22.85 8.05 8.03
N ILE A 134 -23.88 8.17 8.87
CA ILE A 134 -23.74 8.32 10.32
C ILE A 134 -23.05 7.09 10.92
N TRP A 135 -23.46 5.88 10.52
CA TRP A 135 -22.84 4.63 10.97
C TRP A 135 -21.38 4.51 10.59
N VAL A 136 -20.98 4.96 9.40
CA VAL A 136 -19.58 4.98 8.98
C VAL A 136 -18.75 5.83 9.95
N VAL A 137 -19.18 7.06 10.22
CA VAL A 137 -18.41 7.99 11.07
C VAL A 137 -18.46 7.61 12.55
N LEU A 138 -19.66 7.48 13.12
CA LEU A 138 -19.84 7.19 14.54
C LEU A 138 -19.48 5.75 14.87
N GLY A 139 -19.90 4.80 14.05
CA GLY A 139 -19.58 3.38 14.25
C GLY A 139 -18.09 3.11 14.11
N GLY A 140 -17.44 3.69 13.10
CA GLY A 140 -15.98 3.58 12.94
C GLY A 140 -15.21 4.17 14.13
N SER A 141 -15.60 5.36 14.58
CA SER A 141 -14.99 6.01 15.75
C SER A 141 -15.23 5.21 17.03
N GLY A 142 -16.44 4.67 17.21
CA GLY A 142 -16.80 3.80 18.33
C GLY A 142 -16.00 2.50 18.34
N ILE A 143 -15.85 1.83 17.20
CA ILE A 143 -15.00 0.65 17.05
C ILE A 143 -13.56 0.98 17.45
N HIS A 144 -13.00 2.09 16.96
CA HIS A 144 -11.65 2.49 17.31
C HIS A 144 -11.49 2.74 18.82
N TYR A 145 -12.44 3.44 19.44
CA TYR A 145 -12.45 3.65 20.88
C TYR A 145 -12.48 2.32 21.66
N LEU A 146 -13.35 1.39 21.26
CA LEU A 146 -13.48 0.07 21.88
C LEU A 146 -12.18 -0.76 21.77
N LEU A 147 -11.54 -0.75 20.60
CA LEU A 147 -10.28 -1.49 20.37
C LEU A 147 -9.10 -0.95 21.20
N ASN A 148 -9.12 0.34 21.53
CA ASN A 148 -8.11 0.95 22.40
C ASN A 148 -8.42 0.79 23.89
N GLY A 149 -9.67 0.51 24.26
CA GLY A 149 -10.07 0.25 25.64
C GLY A 149 -9.57 -1.12 26.14
N SER A 150 -8.67 -1.11 27.12
CA SER A 150 -8.12 -2.33 27.73
C SER A 150 -9.14 -3.17 28.50
N GLY A 151 -10.27 -2.58 28.90
CA GLY A 151 -11.34 -3.27 29.64
C GLY A 151 -12.21 -4.19 28.79
N LEU A 152 -12.32 -3.94 27.47
CA LEU A 152 -13.18 -4.72 26.56
C LEU A 152 -12.37 -5.58 25.58
N VAL A 153 -11.20 -5.09 25.16
CA VAL A 153 -10.33 -5.80 24.21
C VAL A 153 -8.95 -5.97 24.84
N SER A 154 -8.61 -7.20 25.23
CA SER A 154 -7.26 -7.52 25.71
C SER A 154 -6.23 -7.40 24.59
N LEU A 155 -4.95 -7.28 24.95
CA LEU A 155 -3.88 -7.19 23.96
C LEU A 155 -3.75 -8.50 23.16
N ASP A 156 -4.01 -9.64 23.80
CA ASP A 156 -4.00 -10.96 23.13
C ASP A 156 -5.09 -11.05 22.07
N LEU A 157 -6.31 -10.62 22.40
CA LEU A 157 -7.41 -10.58 21.43
C LEU A 157 -7.07 -9.63 20.28
N LEU A 158 -6.50 -8.46 20.58
CA LEU A 158 -6.10 -7.51 19.55
C LEU A 158 -4.97 -8.05 18.65
N THR A 159 -4.07 -8.87 19.20
CA THR A 159 -3.03 -9.58 18.43
C THR A 159 -3.62 -10.60 17.48
N ILE A 160 -4.61 -11.37 17.94
CA ILE A 160 -5.36 -12.32 17.09
C ILE A 160 -6.11 -11.58 15.98
N LEU A 161 -6.78 -10.47 16.33
CA LEU A 161 -7.47 -9.62 15.35
C LEU A 161 -6.48 -9.05 14.33
N GLN A 162 -5.31 -8.58 14.77
CA GLN A 162 -4.25 -8.13 13.88
C GLN A 162 -3.80 -9.25 12.93
N GLY A 163 -3.60 -10.47 13.43
CA GLY A 163 -3.33 -11.64 12.60
C GLY A 163 -4.45 -11.91 11.58
N ALA A 164 -5.72 -11.72 11.96
CA ALA A 164 -6.87 -11.87 11.07
C ALA A 164 -6.95 -10.80 9.97
N THR A 165 -6.30 -9.64 10.13
CA THR A 165 -6.18 -8.65 9.04
C THR A 165 -5.29 -9.14 7.90
N ILE A 166 -4.37 -10.08 8.17
CA ILE A 166 -3.41 -10.58 7.18
C ILE A 166 -4.15 -11.26 6.02
N PRO A 167 -5.04 -12.26 6.23
CA PRO A 167 -5.86 -12.81 5.14
C PRO A 167 -6.61 -11.76 4.32
N VAL A 168 -7.17 -10.72 4.94
CA VAL A 168 -7.90 -9.64 4.24
C VAL A 168 -6.96 -8.92 3.27
N THR A 169 -5.74 -8.62 3.71
CA THR A 169 -4.71 -8.03 2.84
C THR A 169 -4.16 -9.00 1.80
N LEU A 170 -4.23 -10.32 2.00
CA LEU A 170 -3.75 -11.28 1.00
C LEU A 170 -4.83 -11.66 -0.03
N PHE A 171 -6.11 -11.49 0.32
CA PHE A 171 -7.25 -12.00 -0.46
C PHE A 171 -7.34 -11.43 -1.88
N SER A 172 -6.85 -10.20 -2.12
CA SER A 172 -6.88 -9.64 -3.49
C SER A 172 -5.76 -10.17 -4.40
N ARG A 173 -4.75 -10.85 -3.86
CA ARG A 173 -3.54 -11.27 -4.60
C ARG A 173 -3.65 -12.72 -5.04
N VAL A 174 -4.24 -13.58 -4.21
CA VAL A 174 -4.41 -15.01 -4.49
C VAL A 174 -5.23 -15.28 -5.76
N PRO A 175 -6.42 -14.67 -5.97
CA PRO A 175 -7.17 -14.87 -7.21
C PRO A 175 -6.38 -14.41 -8.44
N GLN A 176 -5.66 -13.28 -8.35
CA GLN A 176 -4.84 -12.79 -9.46
C GLN A 176 -3.72 -13.77 -9.82
N ILE A 177 -3.01 -14.33 -8.83
CA ILE A 177 -1.96 -15.33 -9.05
C ILE A 177 -2.52 -16.56 -9.78
N LEU A 178 -3.67 -17.06 -9.31
CA LEU A 178 -4.34 -18.22 -9.90
C LEU A 178 -4.82 -17.94 -11.32
N THR A 179 -5.41 -16.77 -11.56
CA THR A 179 -5.88 -16.35 -12.88
C THR A 179 -4.73 -16.20 -13.87
N ASN A 180 -3.61 -15.56 -13.48
CA ASN A 180 -2.42 -15.46 -14.32
C ASN A 180 -1.88 -16.84 -14.71
N TYR A 181 -1.81 -17.76 -13.74
CA TYR A 181 -1.35 -19.13 -13.97
C TYR A 181 -2.29 -19.88 -14.92
N ARG A 182 -3.60 -19.85 -14.66
CA ARG A 182 -4.61 -20.52 -15.50
C ARG A 182 -4.66 -19.96 -16.92
N ASN A 183 -4.46 -18.66 -17.08
CA ASN A 183 -4.49 -18.01 -18.39
C ASN A 183 -3.17 -18.15 -19.17
N GLY A 184 -2.06 -18.48 -18.49
CA GLY A 184 -0.73 -18.49 -19.09
C GLY A 184 -0.24 -17.11 -19.54
N HIS A 185 -0.87 -16.02 -19.07
CA HIS A 185 -0.48 -14.64 -19.35
C HIS A 185 -0.97 -13.69 -18.26
N THR A 186 -0.36 -12.51 -18.13
CA THR A 186 -0.76 -11.47 -17.16
C THR A 186 -1.86 -10.52 -17.67
N GLY A 187 -2.20 -10.58 -18.97
CA GLY A 187 -3.31 -9.83 -19.54
C GLY A 187 -3.09 -8.32 -19.50
N GLN A 188 -3.98 -7.58 -18.82
CA GLN A 188 -3.91 -6.12 -18.67
C GLN A 188 -3.25 -5.69 -17.35
N LEU A 189 -2.61 -6.62 -16.62
CA LEU A 189 -1.93 -6.29 -15.39
C LEU A 189 -0.75 -5.36 -15.69
N SER A 190 -0.68 -4.22 -14.99
CA SER A 190 0.40 -3.26 -15.16
C SER A 190 1.69 -3.77 -14.52
N ALA A 191 2.75 -3.94 -15.33
CA ALA A 191 4.07 -4.29 -14.84
C ALA A 191 4.59 -3.28 -13.81
N PHE A 192 4.38 -1.98 -14.08
CA PHE A 192 4.73 -0.91 -13.16
C PHE A 192 4.06 -1.10 -11.79
N THR A 193 2.76 -1.39 -11.77
CA THR A 193 2.01 -1.62 -10.53
C THR A 193 2.50 -2.85 -9.77
N VAL A 194 2.77 -3.96 -10.46
CA VAL A 194 3.26 -5.21 -9.83
C VAL A 194 4.63 -5.00 -9.19
N PHE A 195 5.58 -4.41 -9.90
CA PHE A 195 6.92 -4.14 -9.35
C PHE A 195 6.88 -3.11 -8.22
N ASN A 196 6.05 -2.07 -8.34
CA ASN A 196 5.89 -1.10 -7.26
C ASN A 196 5.33 -1.75 -5.99
N TYR A 197 4.37 -2.68 -6.10
CA TYR A 197 3.90 -3.45 -4.93
C TYR A 197 5.00 -4.33 -4.36
N PHE A 198 5.78 -5.02 -5.19
CA PHE A 198 6.91 -5.83 -4.74
C PHE A 198 7.93 -4.99 -3.96
N PHE A 199 8.46 -3.91 -4.56
CA PHE A 199 9.43 -3.04 -3.92
C PHE A 199 8.88 -2.34 -2.69
N GLY A 200 7.61 -1.90 -2.73
CA GLY A 200 6.94 -1.32 -1.57
C GLY A 200 6.83 -2.29 -0.40
N THR A 201 6.49 -3.56 -0.64
CA THR A 201 6.48 -4.57 0.44
C THR A 201 7.87 -4.96 0.91
N LEU A 202 8.86 -4.98 0.02
CA LEU A 202 10.25 -5.20 0.40
C LEU A 202 10.77 -4.09 1.32
N ALA A 203 10.44 -2.85 0.97
CA ALA A 203 10.71 -1.66 1.77
C ALA A 203 10.09 -1.80 3.17
N ARG A 204 8.84 -2.24 3.28
CA ARG A 204 8.17 -2.49 4.58
C ARG A 204 8.88 -3.54 5.42
N VAL A 205 9.30 -4.66 4.83
CA VAL A 205 10.07 -5.69 5.54
C VAL A 205 11.37 -5.09 6.09
N PHE A 206 12.09 -4.32 5.27
CA PHE A 206 13.32 -3.65 5.71
C PHE A 206 13.07 -2.65 6.85
N THR A 207 12.07 -1.78 6.72
CA THR A 207 11.77 -0.78 7.77
C THR A 207 11.30 -1.44 9.06
N THR A 208 10.51 -2.52 8.99
CA THR A 208 10.07 -3.26 10.18
C THR A 208 11.23 -3.93 10.87
N LEU A 209 12.14 -4.60 10.14
CA LEU A 209 13.33 -5.22 10.74
C LEU A 209 14.27 -4.19 11.41
N GLN A 210 14.27 -2.95 10.93
CA GLN A 210 15.14 -1.90 11.45
C GLN A 210 14.50 -1.08 12.58
N GLU A 211 13.17 -0.99 12.65
CA GLU A 211 12.46 -0.08 13.55
C GLU A 211 11.55 -0.77 14.57
N VAL A 212 11.21 -2.04 14.39
CA VAL A 212 10.17 -2.72 15.17
C VAL A 212 10.59 -4.13 15.56
N ASP A 213 10.49 -4.46 16.85
CA ASP A 213 10.65 -5.83 17.35
C ASP A 213 9.30 -6.55 17.46
N ASP A 214 8.53 -6.55 16.37
CA ASP A 214 7.18 -7.13 16.32
C ASP A 214 7.09 -8.21 15.23
N LYS A 215 7.04 -9.46 15.70
CA LYS A 215 7.00 -10.63 14.81
C LYS A 215 5.69 -10.74 14.04
N VAL A 216 4.57 -10.26 14.58
CA VAL A 216 3.26 -10.35 13.91
C VAL A 216 3.25 -9.43 12.71
N ILE A 217 3.73 -8.19 12.88
CA ILE A 217 3.86 -7.23 11.77
C ILE A 217 4.88 -7.75 10.75
N LEU A 218 6.03 -8.24 11.20
CA LEU A 218 7.05 -8.78 10.29
C LEU A 218 6.52 -9.94 9.44
N ILE A 219 5.83 -10.92 10.05
CA ILE A 219 5.23 -12.05 9.33
C ILE A 219 4.21 -11.55 8.31
N SER A 220 3.40 -10.55 8.66
CA SER A 220 2.42 -9.98 7.72
C SER A 220 3.09 -9.42 6.46
N PHE A 221 4.19 -8.69 6.59
CA PHE A 221 4.92 -8.14 5.46
C PHE A 221 5.71 -9.20 4.69
N LEU A 222 6.23 -10.23 5.35
CA LEU A 222 6.87 -11.36 4.67
C LEU A 222 5.88 -12.15 3.81
N LEU A 223 4.67 -12.40 4.31
CA LEU A 223 3.60 -13.05 3.54
C LEU A 223 3.17 -12.18 2.35
N ALA A 224 3.00 -10.88 2.56
CA ALA A 224 2.67 -9.95 1.48
C ALA A 224 3.78 -9.89 0.41
N LEU A 225 5.05 -9.83 0.84
CA LEU A 225 6.21 -9.89 -0.04
C LEU A 225 6.23 -11.18 -0.86
N THR A 226 5.91 -12.32 -0.23
CA THR A 226 5.85 -13.62 -0.92
C THR A 226 4.83 -13.59 -2.05
N MET A 227 3.61 -13.13 -1.80
CA MET A 227 2.58 -13.02 -2.84
C MET A 227 2.97 -12.03 -3.95
N ASN A 228 3.52 -10.87 -3.60
CA ASN A 228 3.97 -9.88 -4.59
C ASN A 228 5.16 -10.38 -5.40
N SER A 229 6.04 -11.20 -4.81
CA SER A 229 7.16 -11.85 -5.51
C SER A 229 6.65 -12.86 -6.54
N ILE A 230 5.62 -13.65 -6.21
CA ILE A 230 4.99 -14.57 -7.16
C ILE A 230 4.39 -13.79 -8.33
N LEU A 231 3.66 -12.70 -8.07
CA LEU A 231 3.11 -11.85 -9.13
C LEU A 231 4.20 -11.21 -10.00
N ALA A 232 5.29 -10.72 -9.39
CA ALA A 232 6.43 -10.17 -10.13
C ALA A 232 7.12 -11.24 -11.00
N ALA A 233 7.30 -12.45 -10.46
CA ALA A 233 7.84 -13.58 -11.20
C ALA A 233 6.91 -13.97 -12.37
N GLN A 234 5.59 -14.02 -12.16
CA GLN A 234 4.63 -14.26 -13.24
C GLN A 234 4.67 -13.16 -14.30
N MET A 235 4.85 -11.89 -13.90
CA MET A 235 5.01 -10.78 -14.83
C MET A 235 6.24 -10.95 -15.73
N ILE A 236 7.39 -11.33 -15.15
CA ILE A 236 8.62 -11.58 -15.90
C ILE A 236 8.47 -12.82 -16.80
N TYR A 237 7.94 -13.91 -16.26
CA TYR A 237 7.79 -15.17 -16.98
C TYR A 237 6.84 -15.07 -18.19
N TYR A 238 5.72 -14.34 -18.02
CA TYR A 238 4.72 -14.16 -19.08
C TYR A 238 4.89 -12.87 -19.90
N TRP A 239 6.03 -12.18 -19.78
CA TRP A 239 6.24 -10.83 -20.34
C TRP A 239 5.88 -10.70 -21.83
N ASN A 240 6.17 -11.74 -22.62
CA ASN A 240 5.94 -11.76 -24.07
C ASN A 240 4.75 -12.63 -24.49
N VAL A 241 3.99 -13.19 -23.55
CA VAL A 241 2.86 -14.06 -23.88
C VAL A 241 1.62 -13.21 -24.13
N LYS A 242 1.26 -13.08 -25.41
CA LYS A 242 0.06 -12.34 -25.82
C LYS A 242 -1.19 -13.21 -25.62
N PRO A 243 -2.31 -12.67 -25.11
CA PRO A 243 -3.56 -13.41 -25.01
C PRO A 243 -4.02 -13.90 -26.39
N ALA A 244 -4.59 -15.10 -26.46
CA ALA A 244 -5.01 -15.73 -27.72
C ALA A 244 -5.95 -14.84 -28.56
N LYS A 245 -6.79 -14.01 -27.92
CA LYS A 245 -7.65 -13.03 -28.61
C LYS A 245 -6.88 -11.90 -29.30
N ALA A 246 -5.68 -11.54 -28.82
CA ALA A 246 -4.82 -10.53 -29.45
C ALA A 246 -3.97 -11.09 -30.60
N GLN A 247 -3.79 -12.42 -30.68
CA GLN A 247 -3.11 -13.07 -31.81
C GLN A 247 -4.03 -13.28 -33.03
N ALA A 248 -5.35 -13.20 -32.84
CA ALA A 248 -6.34 -13.44 -33.89
C ALA A 248 -6.60 -12.25 -34.85
N SER A 249 -5.79 -11.18 -34.86
CA SER A 249 -5.91 -10.10 -35.83
C SER A 249 -4.55 -9.46 -36.11
N PRO A 250 -3.97 -9.69 -37.31
CA PRO A 250 -4.14 -8.74 -38.41
C PRO A 250 -4.11 -9.39 -39.82
N LYS A 251 -5.13 -10.16 -40.22
CA LYS A 251 -5.29 -10.57 -41.65
C LYS A 251 -6.69 -10.47 -42.25
N ALA A 252 -7.71 -10.02 -41.50
CA ALA A 252 -9.09 -10.02 -42.01
C ALA A 252 -9.56 -8.71 -42.68
N SER A 253 -8.71 -7.68 -42.81
CA SER A 253 -9.12 -6.36 -43.34
C SER A 253 -8.64 -6.03 -44.77
N SER A 254 -7.75 -6.82 -45.39
CA SER A 254 -7.34 -6.57 -46.78
C SER A 254 -8.18 -7.32 -47.83
N GLU A 255 -8.82 -8.45 -47.48
CA GLU A 255 -9.49 -9.31 -48.47
C GLU A 255 -10.94 -8.90 -48.80
N LYS A 256 -11.55 -8.01 -48.00
CA LYS A 256 -12.94 -7.54 -48.23
C LYS A 256 -13.05 -6.31 -49.15
N LYS A 257 -11.94 -5.62 -49.47
CA LYS A 257 -11.96 -4.50 -50.43
C LYS A 257 -11.89 -4.97 -51.89
N ASP A 258 -11.23 -6.08 -52.19
CA ASP A 258 -11.07 -6.55 -53.57
C ASP A 258 -12.32 -7.25 -54.13
N LYS A 259 -13.12 -7.91 -53.29
CA LYS A 259 -14.37 -8.56 -53.74
C LYS A 259 -15.53 -7.60 -53.98
N LYS A 260 -15.47 -6.35 -53.50
CA LYS A 260 -16.51 -5.34 -53.74
C LYS A 260 -16.26 -4.54 -55.03
N SER A 261 -15.03 -4.49 -55.53
CA SER A 261 -14.71 -3.86 -56.83
C SER A 261 -14.99 -4.75 -58.04
N LYS A 262 -15.00 -6.09 -57.89
CA LYS A 262 -15.28 -7.06 -58.96
C LYS A 262 -16.76 -7.41 -59.16
N LYS A 263 -17.68 -6.76 -58.44
CA LYS A 263 -19.14 -6.94 -58.58
C LYS A 263 -19.84 -5.73 -59.20
N LEU A 264 -19.07 -4.76 -59.70
CA LEU A 264 -19.56 -3.54 -60.36
C LEU A 264 -18.93 -3.32 -61.75
N GLN A 265 -18.42 -4.38 -62.37
CA GLN A 265 -18.09 -4.43 -63.79
C GLN A 265 -18.88 -5.56 -64.44
#